data_AF-A0A7V3LHG0-F1
#
_entry.id   AF-A0A7V3LHG0-F1
#
_cell.length_a   1.000
_cell.length_b   1.000
_cell.length_c   1.000
_cell.angle_alpha   90.00
_cell.angle_beta   90.00
_cell.angle_gamma   90.00
#
_symmetry.space_group_name_H-M   'P 1'
#
loop_
_entity.id
_entity.type
_entity.pdbx_description
1 polymer ?
#
loop_
_entity_poly.entity_id
_entity_poly.type
_entity_poly.pdbx_seq_one_letter_code
_entity_poly.pdbx_strand_id
1 'polypeptide(L)'
;MVEGLLKRFGDVTAVELVSFNVHKKELFGCLGPTRAGKTTTINTLTGLAHPDAGRIWIGGIECMSSPEDAQYVVEVVMDESNLYRGPTGFENQFFYPAVREMRQSDRRHRQRQP
;
A
#
# COMPACT_ATOMS: atom_id res chain seq x y z
N MET A 1 -1.38 -3.59 -11.25
CA MET A 1 -2.05 -2.84 -12.33
C MET A 1 -2.82 -1.68 -11.72
N VAL A 2 -2.80 -0.52 -12.36
CA VAL A 2 -3.53 0.69 -11.96
C VAL A 2 -4.25 1.23 -13.18
N GLU A 3 -5.52 1.56 -13.03
CA GLU A 3 -6.36 2.10 -14.09
C GLU A 3 -7.06 3.39 -13.65
N GLY A 4 -6.84 4.47 -14.40
CA GLY A 4 -7.57 5.73 -14.28
C GLY A 4 -7.51 6.35 -12.88
N LEU A 5 -6.39 6.20 -12.18
CA LEU A 5 -6.23 6.65 -10.80
C LEU A 5 -6.42 8.17 -10.71
N LEU A 6 -7.39 8.58 -9.91
CA LEU A 6 -7.70 9.98 -9.63
C LEU A 6 -7.63 10.23 -8.13
N LYS A 7 -6.92 11.29 -7.74
CA LYS A 7 -6.93 11.80 -6.38
C LYS A 7 -6.93 13.33 -6.35
N ARG A 8 -7.87 13.89 -5.61
CA ARG A 8 -8.10 15.30 -5.36
C ARG A 8 -8.08 15.58 -3.86
N PHE A 9 -7.64 16.78 -3.51
CA PHE A 9 -7.73 17.34 -2.18
C PHE A 9 -8.37 18.73 -2.31
N GLY A 10 -9.68 18.81 -2.05
CA GLY A 10 -10.48 19.98 -2.39
C GLY A 10 -10.39 20.30 -3.89
N ASP A 11 -9.91 21.50 -4.21
CA ASP A 11 -9.77 21.98 -5.58
C ASP A 11 -8.47 21.54 -6.26
N VAL A 12 -7.57 20.89 -5.54
CA VAL A 12 -6.27 20.46 -6.06
C VAL A 12 -6.34 19.02 -6.55
N THR A 13 -6.16 18.78 -7.85
CA THR A 13 -5.94 17.44 -8.41
C THR A 13 -4.49 17.03 -8.20
N ALA A 14 -4.26 16.09 -7.30
CA ALA A 14 -2.92 15.60 -6.97
C ALA A 14 -2.49 14.41 -7.85
N VAL A 15 -3.44 13.61 -8.34
CA VAL A 15 -3.21 12.53 -9.31
C VAL A 15 -4.37 12.59 -10.31
N GLU A 16 -4.06 12.60 -11.61
CA GLU A 16 -5.05 12.78 -12.67
C GLU A 16 -4.99 11.62 -13.68
N LEU A 17 -5.97 10.70 -13.60
CA LEU A 17 -6.20 9.60 -14.53
C LEU A 17 -4.97 8.73 -14.85
N VAL A 18 -4.12 8.50 -13.85
CA VAL A 18 -2.88 7.73 -14.03
C VAL A 18 -3.19 6.25 -14.22
N SER A 19 -2.61 5.64 -15.26
CA SER A 19 -2.74 4.20 -15.56
C SER A 19 -1.38 3.61 -15.87
N PHE A 20 -1.05 2.48 -15.26
CA PHE A 20 0.19 1.75 -15.52
C PHE A 20 0.09 0.30 -15.05
N ASN A 21 1.01 -0.53 -15.53
CA ASN A 21 1.19 -1.88 -15.06
C ASN A 21 2.63 -2.10 -14.60
N VAL A 22 2.79 -2.86 -13.51
CA VAL A 22 4.10 -3.28 -13.00
C VAL A 22 4.05 -4.80 -12.92
N HIS A 23 4.92 -5.44 -13.66
CA HIS A 23 4.99 -6.88 -13.77
C HIS A 23 5.80 -7.48 -12.62
N LYS A 24 5.62 -8.79 -12.40
CA LYS A 24 6.40 -9.51 -11.39
C LYS A 24 7.90 -9.41 -11.72
N LYS A 25 8.73 -9.09 -10.72
CA LYS A 25 10.18 -8.83 -10.84
C LYS A 25 10.56 -7.55 -11.60
N GLU A 26 9.62 -6.63 -11.78
CA GLU A 26 9.90 -5.30 -12.33
C GLU A 26 10.23 -4.30 -11.22
N LEU A 27 11.21 -3.43 -11.48
CA LEU A 27 11.48 -2.27 -10.64
C LEU A 27 10.78 -1.06 -11.25
N PHE A 28 9.87 -0.45 -10.49
CA PHE A 28 9.11 0.72 -10.91
C PHE A 28 9.44 1.92 -10.01
N GLY A 29 9.62 3.10 -10.62
CA GLY A 29 9.92 4.34 -9.91
C GLY A 29 9.04 5.49 -10.39
N CYS A 30 8.49 6.26 -9.46
CA CYS A 30 7.77 7.50 -9.78
C CYS A 30 8.75 8.69 -9.78
N LEU A 31 8.97 9.31 -10.94
CA LEU A 31 9.92 10.42 -11.12
C LEU A 31 9.18 11.73 -11.45
N GLY A 32 9.71 12.87 -10.98
CA GLY A 32 9.22 14.22 -11.33
C GLY A 32 9.57 15.28 -10.27
N PRO A 33 9.10 16.53 -10.42
CA PRO A 33 9.33 17.59 -9.43
C PRO A 33 8.51 17.39 -8.14
N THR A 34 8.85 18.10 -7.07
CA THR A 34 8.04 18.15 -5.84
C THR A 34 6.58 18.50 -6.19
N ARG A 35 5.62 17.87 -5.49
CA ARG A 35 4.17 18.05 -5.70
C ARG A 35 3.60 17.49 -7.02
N ALA A 36 4.39 16.78 -7.84
CA ALA A 36 3.86 16.09 -9.04
C ALA A 36 2.99 14.84 -8.74
N GLY A 37 2.46 14.69 -7.53
CA GLY A 37 1.58 13.55 -7.20
C GLY A 37 2.27 12.22 -6.84
N LYS A 38 3.60 12.18 -6.74
CA LYS A 38 4.36 10.94 -6.41
C LYS A 38 3.97 10.33 -5.08
N THR A 39 4.11 11.10 -4.00
CA THR A 39 3.77 10.64 -2.65
C THR A 39 2.28 10.30 -2.57
N THR A 40 1.41 11.08 -3.22
CA THR A 40 -0.02 10.77 -3.31
C THR A 40 -0.28 9.45 -4.01
N THR A 41 0.41 9.17 -5.11
CA THR A 41 0.31 7.90 -5.84
C THR A 41 0.75 6.74 -4.97
N ILE A 42 1.94 6.84 -4.34
CA ILE A 42 2.46 5.81 -3.45
C ILE A 42 1.50 5.57 -2.27
N ASN A 43 1.06 6.63 -1.59
CA ASN A 43 0.11 6.53 -0.48
C ASN A 43 -1.20 5.86 -0.89
N THR A 44 -1.66 6.11 -2.11
CA THR A 44 -2.89 5.48 -2.61
C THR A 44 -2.69 3.99 -2.91
N LEU A 45 -1.54 3.62 -3.47
CA LEU A 45 -1.17 2.22 -3.70
C LEU A 45 -0.98 1.43 -2.39
N THR A 46 -0.43 2.07 -1.36
CA THR A 46 -0.16 1.45 -0.06
C THR A 46 -1.37 1.47 0.88
N GLY A 47 -2.49 2.07 0.46
CA GLY A 47 -3.71 2.18 1.25
C GLY A 47 -3.68 3.24 2.36
N LEU A 48 -2.69 4.14 2.34
CA LEU A 48 -2.62 5.31 3.22
C LEU A 48 -3.54 6.46 2.76
N ALA A 49 -3.98 6.42 1.50
CA ALA A 49 -4.99 7.32 0.96
C ALA A 49 -5.99 6.52 0.12
N HIS A 50 -7.27 6.88 0.17
CA HIS A 50 -8.28 6.31 -0.73
C HIS A 50 -8.30 7.06 -2.06
N PRO A 51 -8.34 6.36 -3.21
CA PRO A 51 -8.56 7.01 -4.50
C PRO A 51 -9.96 7.62 -4.55
N ASP A 52 -10.13 8.70 -5.32
CA ASP A 52 -11.47 9.25 -5.58
C ASP A 52 -12.12 8.59 -6.81
N ALA A 53 -11.30 8.10 -7.74
CA ALA A 53 -11.72 7.22 -8.83
C ALA A 53 -10.57 6.35 -9.32
N GLY A 54 -10.90 5.36 -10.16
CA GLY A 54 -9.96 4.39 -10.71
C GLY A 54 -9.95 3.07 -9.94
N ARG A 55 -9.13 2.12 -10.40
CA ARG A 55 -9.00 0.79 -9.80
C ARG A 55 -7.54 0.38 -9.67
N ILE A 56 -7.25 -0.35 -8.60
CA ILE A 56 -5.89 -0.77 -8.24
C ILE A 56 -5.89 -2.26 -7.96
N TRP A 57 -4.97 -2.98 -8.59
CA TRP A 57 -4.72 -4.40 -8.34
C TRP A 57 -3.28 -4.64 -7.94
N ILE A 58 -3.09 -5.32 -6.81
CA ILE A 58 -1.77 -5.72 -6.30
C ILE A 58 -1.77 -7.22 -6.03
N GLY A 59 -0.81 -7.95 -6.60
CA GLY A 59 -0.75 -9.41 -6.46
C GLY A 59 -1.99 -10.15 -7.00
N GLY A 60 -2.76 -9.52 -7.90
CA GLY A 60 -4.03 -10.03 -8.40
C GLY A 60 -5.25 -9.68 -7.53
N ILE A 61 -5.07 -9.00 -6.41
CA ILE A 61 -6.13 -8.59 -5.48
C ILE A 61 -6.57 -7.17 -5.84
N GLU A 62 -7.87 -6.96 -6.00
CA GLU A 62 -8.44 -5.62 -6.19
C GLU A 62 -8.52 -4.90 -4.84
N CYS A 63 -7.81 -3.78 -4.72
CA CYS A 63 -7.53 -3.14 -3.44
C CYS A 63 -8.77 -2.53 -2.77
N MET A 64 -9.77 -2.08 -3.53
CA MET A 64 -10.96 -1.43 -2.97
C MET A 64 -11.98 -2.44 -2.46
N SER A 65 -12.10 -3.60 -3.11
CA SER A 65 -12.99 -4.70 -2.71
C SER A 65 -12.40 -5.58 -1.61
N SER A 66 -11.06 -5.67 -1.54
CA SER A 66 -10.37 -6.51 -0.55
C SER A 66 -9.13 -5.83 0.03
N PRO A 67 -9.28 -4.66 0.70
CA PRO A 67 -8.17 -3.86 1.20
C PRO A 67 -7.30 -4.62 2.21
N GLU A 68 -7.95 -5.43 3.05
CA GLU A 68 -7.31 -6.25 4.07
C GLU A 68 -6.39 -7.34 3.51
N ASP A 69 -6.69 -7.85 2.32
CA ASP A 69 -5.89 -8.86 1.64
C ASP A 69 -4.81 -8.21 0.77
N ALA A 70 -5.14 -7.08 0.13
CA ALA A 70 -4.18 -6.28 -0.62
C ALA A 70 -3.05 -5.75 0.29
N GLN A 71 -3.37 -5.25 1.48
CA GLN A 71 -2.37 -4.80 2.45
C GLN A 71 -1.47 -5.95 2.93
N TYR A 72 -1.98 -7.19 2.95
CA TYR A 72 -1.21 -8.35 3.39
C TYR A 72 -0.04 -8.66 2.44
N VAL A 73 -0.17 -8.36 1.16
CA VAL A 73 0.84 -8.66 0.13
C VAL A 73 1.75 -7.47 -0.20
N VAL A 74 1.56 -6.32 0.46
CA VAL A 74 2.35 -5.09 0.27
C VAL A 74 3.19 -4.80 1.50
N GLU A 75 4.48 -4.56 1.30
CA GLU A 75 5.37 -3.97 2.32
C GLU A 75 5.70 -2.52 1.95
N VAL A 76 5.81 -1.67 2.97
CA VAL A 76 5.98 -0.23 2.81
C VAL A 76 7.07 0.24 3.74
N VAL A 77 8.03 0.97 3.19
CA VAL A 77 8.99 1.76 3.95
C VAL A 77 8.59 3.22 3.77
N MET A 78 8.33 3.91 4.88
CA MET A 78 7.92 5.32 4.85
C MET A 78 9.14 6.24 5.02
N ASP A 79 8.96 7.49 4.59
CA ASP A 79 9.98 8.55 4.69
C ASP A 79 10.29 8.88 6.16
N GLU A 80 9.26 8.92 7.01
CA GLU A 80 9.45 8.94 8.45
C GLU A 80 9.73 7.53 9.00
N SER A 81 10.69 7.45 9.92
CA SER A 81 11.12 6.19 10.51
C SER A 81 9.99 5.56 11.33
N ASN A 82 9.48 4.42 10.85
CA ASN A 82 8.51 3.60 11.58
C ASN A 82 9.18 2.63 12.57
N LEU A 83 10.38 2.97 13.08
CA LEU A 83 11.11 2.11 14.00
C LEU A 83 10.54 2.22 15.42
N TYR A 84 10.30 1.07 16.05
CA TYR A 84 9.95 1.05 17.45
C TYR A 84 11.17 1.43 18.29
N ARG A 85 10.95 2.29 19.29
CA ARG A 85 11.96 2.62 20.29
C ARG A 85 12.11 1.47 21.29
N GLY A 86 13.34 1.10 21.61
CA GLY A 86 13.67 0.01 22.53
C GLY A 86 14.40 -1.14 21.84
N PRO A 87 13.82 -1.76 20.79
CA PRO A 87 14.49 -2.79 20.00
C PRO A 87 15.68 -2.26 19.19
N THR A 88 16.65 -3.14 18.96
CA THR A 88 17.74 -2.95 17.99
C THR A 88 17.19 -2.89 16.55
N GLY A 89 18.00 -2.38 15.62
CA GLY A 89 17.63 -2.36 14.19
C GLY A 89 17.32 -3.76 13.63
N PHE A 90 18.06 -4.78 14.08
CA PHE A 90 17.82 -6.17 13.71
C PHE A 90 16.46 -6.66 14.23
N GLU A 91 16.10 -6.36 15.47
CA GLU A 91 14.79 -6.76 16.02
C GLU A 91 13.62 -6.05 15.33
N ASN A 92 13.78 -4.77 14.96
CA ASN A 92 12.78 -4.05 14.17
C ASN A 92 12.53 -4.70 12.79
N GLN A 93 13.53 -5.38 12.21
CA GLN A 93 13.37 -6.11 10.96
C GLN A 93 12.41 -7.30 11.08
N PHE A 94 12.39 -7.99 12.23
CA PHE A 94 11.51 -9.15 12.45
C PHE A 94 10.15 -8.78 13.06
N PHE A 95 10.04 -7.57 13.62
CA PHE A 95 8.82 -7.14 14.28
C PHE A 95 7.61 -7.07 13.34
N TYR A 96 7.77 -6.41 12.17
CA TYR A 96 6.68 -6.26 11.20
C TYR A 96 6.17 -7.60 10.62
N PRO A 97 7.04 -8.53 10.21
CA PRO A 97 6.63 -9.90 9.85
C PRO A 97 5.87 -10.61 10.96
N ALA A 98 6.36 -10.54 12.20
CA ALA A 98 5.73 -11.22 13.35
C ALA A 98 4.30 -10.70 13.61
N VAL A 99 4.09 -9.38 13.57
CA VAL A 99 2.74 -8.79 13.74
C VAL A 99 1.79 -9.23 12.62
N ARG A 100 2.28 -9.37 11.39
CA ARG A 100 1.47 -9.88 10.27
C ARG A 100 1.07 -11.34 10.48
N GLU A 101 2.00 -12.19 10.89
CA GLU A 101 1.75 -13.61 11.18
C GLU A 101 0.72 -13.82 12.29
N MET A 102 0.76 -12.99 13.34
CA MET A 102 -0.24 -13.00 14.41
C MET A 102 -1.64 -12.69 13.86
N ARG A 103 -1.77 -11.65 13.03
CA ARG A 103 -3.07 -11.30 12.40
C ARG A 103 -3.57 -12.41 11.45
N GLN A 104 -2.67 -13.13 10.77
CA GLN A 104 -3.08 -14.27 9.94
C GLN A 104 -3.66 -15.42 10.77
N SER A 105 -3.03 -15.72 11.90
CA SER A 105 -3.45 -16.79 12.80
C SER A 105 -4.85 -16.52 13.34
N ASP A 106 -5.14 -15.27 13.70
CA ASP A 106 -6.48 -14.83 14.12
C ASP A 106 -7.52 -14.92 12.99
N ARG A 107 -7.17 -14.52 11.76
CA ARG A 107 -8.08 -14.65 10.60
C ARG A 107 -8.44 -16.12 10.33
N ARG A 108 -7.45 -17.01 10.35
CA ARG A 108 -7.66 -18.46 10.18
C ARG A 108 -8.51 -19.04 11.30
N HIS A 109 -8.39 -18.52 12.52
CA HIS A 109 -9.20 -18.95 13.65
C HIS A 109 -10.67 -18.52 13.49
N ARG A 110 -10.93 -17.26 13.10
CA ARG A 110 -12.28 -16.72 12.89
C ARG A 110 -13.02 -17.38 11.72
N GLN A 111 -12.32 -17.76 10.65
CA GLN A 111 -12.93 -18.50 9.53
C GLN A 111 -13.28 -19.96 9.86
N ARG A 112 -12.79 -20.49 10.99
CA ARG A 112 -13.02 -21.88 11.42
C ARG A 112 -14.10 -22.01 12.51
N GLN A 113 -14.63 -20.91 13.03
CA GLN A 113 -15.76 -20.92 13.96
C GLN A 113 -17.03 -20.50 13.20
N PRO A 114 -18.07 -21.35 13.16
CA PRO A 114 -19.34 -21.08 12.47
C PRO A 114 -20.22 -20.05 13.19
#